data_AF-A0A0A9WT77-F1
#
_entry.id   AF-A0A0A9WT77-F1
#
_cell.length_a   1.000
_cell.length_b   1.000
_cell.length_c   1.000
_cell.angle_alpha   90.00
_cell.angle_beta   90.00
_cell.angle_gamma   90.00
#
_symmetry.space_group_name_H-M   'P 1'
#
loop_
_entity.id
_entity.type
_entity.pdbx_description
1 polymer ?
#
loop_
_entity_poly.entity_id
_entity_poly.type
_entity_poly.pdbx_seq_one_letter_code
_entity_poly.pdbx_strand_id
1 'polypeptide(L)'
;MGELFGACNVLTGCMLNAAFLEMLVKVDPGCGTLVTFAQFLFIALQGFIFTMKFGTAKRHIPIKNYLFIVAMFFMANVCNNYAFHFNISMPLHMTFRSGSLITNMLMSVVIMKRKYSFSKYASVILISLGVFLCTLVTGKEIKSTAEASAGSEDSFFWWLLGISVLIFALLVSSLLGIYQEKLFTTYGKHPYEALFYTHALPLPIFLIFYQNLVDHTNIALKSDMLSFGGIELPSLVVYLFGNVATQYLCISSVYYLVTEATTLTVTLVLTLRKFLSLIISVWLFQNDFSLYHWMGTAMVFVGTAIFTELHKQVGLVKSEKAPKSAKKNK
;
A
#
# COMPACT_ATOMS: atom_id res chain seq x y z
N MET A 1 14.37 -12.31 10.56
CA MET A 1 14.96 -10.99 10.21
C MET A 1 14.47 -10.45 8.87
N GLY A 2 14.27 -11.29 7.83
CA GLY A 2 13.82 -10.83 6.50
C GLY A 2 12.48 -10.09 6.46
N GLU A 3 11.44 -10.57 7.16
CA GLU A 3 10.12 -9.95 7.17
C GLU A 3 10.12 -8.54 7.77
N LEU A 4 10.80 -8.35 8.92
CA LEU A 4 10.88 -7.05 9.59
C LEU A 4 11.62 -6.02 8.73
N PHE A 5 12.75 -6.43 8.13
CA PHE A 5 13.50 -5.59 7.21
C PHE A 5 12.65 -5.18 5.99
N GLY A 6 11.93 -6.14 5.40
CA GLY A 6 10.98 -5.86 4.31
C GLY A 6 9.90 -4.87 4.73
N ALA A 7 9.29 -5.07 5.91
CA ALA A 7 8.26 -4.18 6.43
C ALA A 7 8.75 -2.75 6.65
N CYS A 8 9.93 -2.58 7.27
CA CYS A 8 10.54 -1.26 7.46
C CYS A 8 10.79 -0.54 6.13
N ASN A 9 11.36 -1.23 5.14
CA ASN A 9 11.62 -0.63 3.83
C ASN A 9 10.34 -0.27 3.08
N VAL A 10 9.27 -1.08 3.22
CA VAL A 10 7.94 -0.73 2.70
C VAL A 10 7.45 0.57 3.33
N LEU A 11 7.51 0.70 4.66
CA LEU A 11 7.04 1.90 5.34
C LEU A 11 7.85 3.13 4.89
N THR A 12 9.19 3.07 4.94
CA THR A 12 10.05 4.19 4.57
C THR A 12 9.90 4.57 3.09
N GLY A 13 10.05 3.61 2.17
CA GLY A 13 10.00 3.89 0.74
C GLY A 13 8.66 4.48 0.31
N CYS A 14 7.55 3.95 0.83
CA CYS A 14 6.26 4.45 0.43
C CYS A 14 5.88 5.78 1.11
N MET A 15 6.36 6.07 2.33
CA MET A 15 6.17 7.40 2.93
C MET A 15 6.92 8.48 2.15
N LEU A 16 8.18 8.20 1.77
CA LEU A 16 8.98 9.11 0.96
C LEU A 16 8.35 9.31 -0.43
N ASN A 17 7.85 8.23 -1.04
CA ASN A 17 7.15 8.33 -2.32
C ASN A 17 5.90 9.23 -2.22
N ALA A 18 5.11 9.11 -1.15
CA ALA A 18 3.95 9.96 -0.92
C ALA A 18 4.35 11.45 -0.79
N ALA A 19 5.44 11.75 -0.10
CA ALA A 19 5.94 13.13 0.01
C ALA A 19 6.35 13.72 -1.34
N PHE A 20 7.09 12.96 -2.18
CA PHE A 20 7.42 13.41 -3.53
C PHE A 20 6.18 13.56 -4.42
N LEU A 21 5.20 12.66 -4.29
CA LEU A 21 3.94 12.75 -5.02
C LEU A 21 3.17 14.02 -4.63
N GLU A 22 3.14 14.37 -3.35
CA GLU A 22 2.49 15.59 -2.87
C GLU A 22 3.15 16.85 -3.46
N MET A 23 4.49 16.90 -3.51
CA MET A 23 5.22 18.01 -4.14
C MET A 23 4.90 18.14 -5.63
N LEU A 24 4.75 17.03 -6.35
CA LEU A 24 4.36 17.02 -7.77
C LEU A 24 2.92 17.52 -7.96
N VAL A 25 1.96 16.92 -7.24
CA VAL A 25 0.52 17.23 -7.38
C VAL A 25 0.19 18.66 -6.93
N LYS A 26 0.97 19.24 -6.00
CA LYS A 26 0.83 20.64 -5.60
C LYS A 26 1.09 21.63 -6.74
N VAL A 27 1.99 21.29 -7.66
CA VAL A 27 2.37 22.17 -8.77
C VAL A 27 1.63 21.79 -10.06
N ASP A 28 1.51 20.48 -10.33
CA ASP A 28 0.81 19.94 -11.49
C ASP A 28 -0.18 18.84 -11.05
N PRO A 29 -1.44 19.19 -10.74
CA PRO A 29 -2.44 18.23 -10.29
C PRO A 29 -2.78 17.14 -11.31
N GLY A 30 -2.51 17.35 -12.60
CA GLY A 30 -2.80 16.40 -13.68
C GLY A 30 -1.69 15.38 -13.94
N CYS A 31 -0.52 15.53 -13.32
CA CYS A 31 0.66 14.70 -13.61
C CYS A 31 0.55 13.22 -13.23
N GLY A 32 -0.55 12.77 -12.60
CA GLY A 32 -0.66 11.41 -12.05
C GLY A 32 -0.38 10.28 -13.06
N THR A 33 -0.83 10.43 -14.30
CA THR A 33 -0.55 9.44 -15.37
C THR A 33 0.93 9.43 -15.74
N LEU A 34 1.55 10.61 -15.86
CA LEU A 34 2.98 10.75 -16.14
C LEU A 34 3.82 10.12 -15.03
N VAL A 35 3.49 10.39 -13.77
CA VAL A 35 4.19 9.82 -12.62
C VAL A 35 4.11 8.29 -12.64
N THR A 36 2.90 7.74 -12.83
CA THR A 36 2.70 6.29 -12.87
C THR A 36 3.44 5.66 -14.05
N PHE A 37 3.39 6.29 -15.23
CA PHE A 37 4.12 5.84 -16.41
C PHE A 37 5.63 5.82 -16.16
N ALA A 38 6.20 6.90 -15.62
CA ALA A 38 7.62 6.99 -15.31
C ALA A 38 8.07 5.93 -14.30
N GLN A 39 7.27 5.67 -13.26
CA GLN A 39 7.50 4.59 -12.31
C GLN A 39 7.53 3.23 -13.00
N PHE A 40 6.50 2.91 -13.80
CA PHE A 40 6.39 1.62 -14.49
C PHE A 40 7.51 1.42 -15.51
N LEU A 41 7.83 2.46 -16.27
CA LEU A 41 8.90 2.45 -17.26
C LEU A 41 10.25 2.20 -16.59
N PHE A 42 10.56 2.92 -15.51
CA PHE A 42 11.80 2.73 -14.78
C PHE A 42 11.92 1.31 -14.19
N ILE A 43 10.86 0.81 -13.54
CA ILE A 43 10.83 -0.55 -12.98
C ILE A 43 11.01 -1.60 -14.09
N ALA A 44 10.36 -1.42 -15.24
CA ALA A 44 10.47 -2.32 -16.36
C ALA A 44 11.87 -2.29 -16.98
N LEU A 45 12.48 -1.12 -17.17
CA LEU A 45 13.83 -0.97 -17.70
C LEU A 45 14.88 -1.58 -16.75
N GLN A 46 14.80 -1.24 -15.46
CA GLN A 46 15.65 -1.81 -14.42
C GLN A 46 15.51 -3.33 -14.39
N GLY A 47 14.28 -3.84 -14.39
CA GLY A 47 14.01 -5.28 -14.39
C GLY A 47 14.49 -5.97 -15.67
N PHE A 48 14.37 -5.33 -16.82
CA PHE A 48 14.86 -5.87 -18.09
C PHE A 48 16.38 -6.03 -18.10
N ILE A 49 17.10 -5.01 -17.62
CA ILE A 49 18.56 -4.99 -17.58
C ILE A 49 19.09 -5.96 -16.52
N PHE A 50 18.65 -5.80 -15.26
CA PHE A 50 19.28 -6.49 -14.12
C PHE A 50 18.65 -7.83 -13.78
N THR A 51 17.34 -7.99 -13.97
CA THR A 51 16.62 -9.24 -13.66
C THR A 51 16.57 -10.15 -14.86
N MET A 52 16.14 -9.64 -16.02
CA MET A 52 15.98 -10.43 -17.23
C MET A 52 17.25 -10.55 -18.07
N LYS A 53 18.33 -9.83 -17.70
CA LYS A 53 19.62 -9.83 -18.40
C LYS A 53 19.44 -9.62 -19.91
N PHE A 54 18.76 -8.55 -20.27
CA PHE A 54 18.40 -8.23 -21.66
C PHE A 54 17.60 -9.34 -22.37
N GLY A 55 16.76 -10.05 -21.62
CA GLY A 55 15.89 -11.13 -22.15
C GLY A 55 16.54 -12.51 -22.20
N THR A 56 17.79 -12.66 -21.76
CA THR A 56 18.49 -13.95 -21.73
C THR A 56 18.11 -14.82 -20.52
N ALA A 57 17.58 -14.23 -19.45
CA ALA A 57 17.18 -14.98 -18.27
C ALA A 57 15.93 -15.83 -18.54
N LYS A 58 15.95 -17.08 -18.05
CA LYS A 58 14.79 -17.98 -18.11
C LYS A 58 13.71 -17.51 -17.15
N ARG A 59 12.48 -17.38 -17.65
CA ARG A 59 11.29 -17.10 -16.84
C ARG A 59 10.88 -18.34 -16.04
N HIS A 60 10.67 -18.19 -14.74
CA HIS A 60 10.27 -19.27 -13.84
C HIS A 60 8.75 -19.39 -13.75
N ILE A 61 8.04 -18.27 -13.79
CA ILE A 61 6.58 -18.23 -13.64
C ILE A 61 5.91 -18.01 -15.00
N PRO A 62 4.91 -18.83 -15.41
CA PRO A 62 4.17 -18.63 -16.64
C PRO A 62 3.53 -17.23 -16.75
N ILE A 63 3.62 -16.61 -17.93
CA ILE A 63 3.13 -15.23 -18.15
C ILE A 63 1.64 -15.06 -17.85
N LYS A 64 0.84 -16.12 -18.03
CA LYS A 64 -0.59 -16.12 -17.74
C LYS A 64 -0.88 -15.77 -16.28
N ASN A 65 -0.01 -16.17 -15.35
CA ASN A 65 -0.15 -15.84 -13.94
C ASN A 65 0.10 -14.35 -13.67
N TYR A 66 1.07 -13.75 -14.37
CA TYR A 66 1.33 -12.30 -14.29
C TYR A 66 0.21 -11.48 -14.92
N LEU A 67 -0.31 -11.91 -16.06
CA LEU A 67 -1.50 -11.28 -16.66
C LEU A 67 -2.69 -11.31 -15.71
N PHE A 68 -2.89 -12.43 -15.00
CA PHE A 68 -3.96 -12.55 -14.00
C PHE A 68 -3.73 -11.62 -12.79
N ILE A 69 -2.49 -11.50 -12.28
CA ILE A 69 -2.12 -10.53 -11.24
C ILE A 69 -2.42 -9.10 -11.69
N VAL A 70 -1.98 -8.73 -12.90
CA VAL A 70 -2.21 -7.41 -13.48
C VAL A 70 -3.71 -7.12 -13.62
N ALA A 71 -4.49 -8.09 -14.11
CA ALA A 71 -5.93 -7.94 -14.26
C ALA A 71 -6.65 -7.75 -12.91
N MET A 72 -6.31 -8.55 -11.89
CA MET A 72 -6.88 -8.39 -10.54
C MET A 72 -6.48 -7.05 -9.90
N PHE A 73 -5.22 -6.64 -10.05
CA PHE A 73 -4.76 -5.34 -9.56
C PHE A 73 -5.49 -4.20 -10.26
N PHE A 74 -5.60 -4.24 -11.60
CA PHE A 74 -6.35 -3.25 -12.36
C PHE A 74 -7.81 -3.19 -11.93
N MET A 75 -8.49 -4.34 -11.84
CA MET A 75 -9.88 -4.44 -11.38
C MET A 75 -10.05 -3.83 -9.99
N ALA A 76 -9.19 -4.20 -9.02
CA ALA A 76 -9.24 -3.64 -7.69
C ALA A 76 -9.06 -2.11 -7.71
N ASN A 77 -8.11 -1.58 -8.47
CA ASN A 77 -7.89 -0.13 -8.55
C ASN A 77 -9.06 0.60 -9.22
N VAL A 78 -9.58 0.08 -10.33
CA VAL A 78 -10.74 0.65 -11.01
C VAL A 78 -11.94 0.68 -10.07
N CYS A 79 -12.26 -0.41 -9.37
CA CYS A 79 -13.38 -0.42 -8.43
C CYS A 79 -13.16 0.55 -7.25
N ASN A 80 -11.95 0.62 -6.67
CA ASN A 80 -11.66 1.58 -5.59
C ASN A 80 -11.84 3.03 -6.07
N ASN A 81 -11.33 3.38 -7.25
CA ASN A 81 -11.41 4.75 -7.77
C ASN A 81 -12.82 5.10 -8.23
N TYR A 82 -13.52 4.16 -8.87
CA TYR A 82 -14.86 4.38 -9.38
C TYR A 82 -15.90 4.53 -8.27
N ALA A 83 -15.63 4.00 -7.07
CA ALA A 83 -16.49 4.16 -5.90
C ALA A 83 -16.80 5.63 -5.55
N PHE A 84 -15.90 6.57 -5.86
CA PHE A 84 -16.12 8.00 -5.59
C PHE A 84 -17.25 8.61 -6.44
N HIS A 85 -17.58 8.02 -7.59
CA HIS A 85 -18.72 8.46 -8.42
C HIS A 85 -20.08 8.11 -7.79
N PHE A 86 -20.10 7.33 -6.72
CA PHE A 86 -21.31 6.83 -6.05
C PHE A 86 -21.55 7.50 -4.69
N ASN A 87 -21.24 8.80 -4.56
CA ASN A 87 -21.42 9.59 -3.33
C ASN A 87 -20.68 9.01 -2.09
N ILE A 88 -19.59 8.30 -2.33
CA ILE A 88 -18.72 7.80 -1.26
C ILE A 88 -17.74 8.91 -0.89
N SER A 89 -17.74 9.34 0.37
CA SER A 89 -16.75 10.30 0.86
C SER A 89 -15.37 9.64 1.02
N MET A 90 -14.30 10.43 0.88
CA MET A 90 -12.91 9.97 1.11
C MET A 90 -12.73 9.25 2.47
N PRO A 91 -13.25 9.77 3.61
CA PRO A 91 -13.21 9.05 4.87
C PRO A 91 -13.95 7.71 4.83
N LEU A 92 -15.15 7.65 4.26
CA LEU A 92 -15.92 6.40 4.16
C LEU A 92 -15.18 5.35 3.33
N HIS A 93 -14.60 5.75 2.19
CA HIS A 93 -13.76 4.90 1.36
C HIS A 93 -12.55 4.36 2.16
N MET A 94 -11.84 5.21 2.90
CA MET A 94 -10.72 4.80 3.75
C MET A 94 -11.15 3.80 4.83
N THR A 95 -12.33 4.01 5.43
CA THR A 95 -12.90 3.10 6.41
C THR A 95 -13.09 1.71 5.83
N PHE A 96 -13.77 1.57 4.69
CA PHE A 96 -13.93 0.29 4.01
C PHE A 96 -12.59 -0.33 3.65
N ARG A 97 -11.65 0.44 3.11
CA ARG A 97 -10.33 -0.04 2.71
C ARG A 97 -9.52 -0.64 3.88
N SER A 98 -9.76 -0.14 5.11
CA SER A 98 -9.16 -0.69 6.33
C SER A 98 -9.67 -2.10 6.69
N GLY A 99 -10.86 -2.47 6.21
CA GLY A 99 -11.45 -3.81 6.32
C GLY A 99 -10.69 -4.90 5.56
N SER A 100 -9.70 -4.55 4.74
CA SER A 100 -8.87 -5.50 4.00
C SER A 100 -8.19 -6.54 4.90
N LEU A 101 -7.83 -6.21 6.14
CA LEU A 101 -7.27 -7.18 7.09
C LEU A 101 -8.28 -8.28 7.45
N ILE A 102 -9.53 -7.89 7.75
CA ILE A 102 -10.61 -8.82 8.08
C ILE A 102 -10.93 -9.68 6.86
N THR A 103 -11.13 -9.05 5.69
CA THR A 103 -11.45 -9.76 4.45
C THR A 103 -10.34 -10.73 4.06
N ASN A 104 -9.07 -10.33 4.15
CA ASN A 104 -7.92 -11.17 3.85
C ASN A 104 -7.83 -12.36 4.81
N MET A 105 -8.02 -12.13 6.12
CA MET A 105 -8.04 -13.22 7.11
C MET A 105 -9.16 -14.22 6.82
N LEU A 106 -10.39 -13.75 6.61
CA LEU A 106 -11.54 -14.59 6.29
C LEU A 106 -11.31 -15.40 5.02
N MET A 107 -10.89 -14.75 3.93
CA MET A 107 -10.60 -15.41 2.65
C MET A 107 -9.46 -16.43 2.80
N SER A 108 -8.44 -16.13 3.60
CA SER A 108 -7.34 -17.07 3.87
C SER A 108 -7.81 -18.31 4.64
N VAL A 109 -8.76 -18.17 5.59
CA VAL A 109 -9.38 -19.32 6.27
C VAL A 109 -10.21 -20.15 5.29
N VAL A 110 -11.02 -19.50 4.44
CA VAL A 110 -11.93 -20.20 3.52
C VAL A 110 -11.18 -20.91 2.39
N ILE A 111 -10.27 -20.20 1.72
CA ILE A 111 -9.58 -20.63 0.49
C ILE A 111 -8.32 -21.42 0.82
N MET A 112 -7.45 -20.90 1.67
CA MET A 112 -6.17 -21.54 2.01
C MET A 112 -6.28 -22.51 3.20
N LYS A 113 -7.47 -22.65 3.82
CA LYS A 113 -7.70 -23.48 5.01
C LYS A 113 -6.75 -23.17 6.16
N ARG A 114 -6.28 -21.91 6.26
CA ARG A 114 -5.39 -21.47 7.33
C ARG A 114 -6.12 -21.48 8.67
N LYS A 115 -5.40 -21.84 9.73
CA LYS A 115 -5.84 -21.72 11.13
C LYS A 115 -5.02 -20.64 11.80
N TYR A 116 -5.69 -19.69 12.45
CA TYR A 116 -5.05 -18.61 13.20
C TYR A 116 -5.30 -18.79 14.69
N SER A 117 -4.36 -18.34 15.52
CA SER A 117 -4.56 -18.28 16.97
C SER A 117 -5.61 -17.23 17.32
N PHE A 118 -6.29 -17.40 18.46
CA PHE A 118 -7.26 -16.41 18.94
C PHE A 118 -6.66 -14.99 19.04
N SER A 119 -5.40 -14.88 19.47
CA SER A 119 -4.67 -13.61 19.54
C SER A 119 -4.60 -12.89 18.18
N LYS A 120 -4.46 -13.62 17.06
CA LYS A 120 -4.43 -13.03 15.72
C LYS A 120 -5.80 -12.47 15.33
N TYR A 121 -6.90 -13.17 15.64
CA TYR A 121 -8.25 -12.66 15.42
C TYR A 121 -8.50 -11.38 16.23
N ALA A 122 -8.19 -11.41 17.54
CA ALA A 122 -8.32 -10.26 18.41
C ALA A 122 -7.49 -9.07 17.91
N SER A 123 -6.26 -9.32 17.43
CA SER A 123 -5.39 -8.29 16.85
C SER A 123 -6.01 -7.63 15.63
N VAL A 124 -6.52 -8.42 14.69
CA VAL A 124 -7.12 -7.91 13.45
C VAL A 124 -8.37 -7.08 13.74
N ILE A 125 -9.21 -7.52 14.66
CA ILE A 125 -10.39 -6.76 15.10
C ILE A 125 -9.95 -5.44 15.74
N LEU A 126 -8.97 -5.48 16.65
CA LEU A 126 -8.50 -4.29 17.36
C LEU A 126 -7.89 -3.25 16.40
N ILE A 127 -7.08 -3.68 15.44
CA ILE A 127 -6.51 -2.81 14.40
C ILE A 127 -7.63 -2.21 13.55
N SER A 128 -8.58 -3.03 13.10
CA SER A 128 -9.68 -2.56 12.24
C SER A 128 -10.56 -1.53 12.95
N LEU A 129 -10.87 -1.75 14.23
CA LEU A 129 -11.61 -0.78 15.05
C LEU A 129 -10.82 0.51 15.28
N GLY A 130 -9.51 0.42 15.49
CA GLY A 130 -8.66 1.61 15.66
C GLY A 130 -8.60 2.47 14.40
N VAL A 131 -8.39 1.87 13.23
CA VAL A 131 -8.42 2.59 11.94
C VAL A 131 -9.82 3.16 11.66
N PHE A 132 -10.87 2.39 11.94
CA PHE A 132 -12.26 2.85 11.81
C PHE A 132 -12.53 4.10 12.68
N LEU A 133 -12.14 4.07 13.96
CA LEU A 133 -12.33 5.18 14.88
C LEU A 133 -11.61 6.45 14.41
N CYS A 134 -10.33 6.36 14.08
CA CYS A 134 -9.57 7.50 13.57
C CYS A 134 -10.22 8.06 12.29
N THR A 135 -10.58 7.19 11.35
CA THR A 135 -11.16 7.62 10.07
C THR A 135 -12.50 8.32 10.24
N LEU A 136 -13.36 7.85 11.16
CA LEU A 136 -14.64 8.49 11.43
C LEU A 136 -14.49 9.89 12.01
N VAL A 137 -13.55 10.07 12.94
CA VAL A 137 -13.31 11.35 13.61
C VAL A 137 -12.76 12.36 12.61
N THR A 138 -11.70 12.00 11.89
CA THR A 138 -11.15 12.81 10.80
C THR A 138 -12.21 13.12 9.74
N GLY A 139 -13.08 12.16 9.41
CA GLY A 139 -14.13 12.36 8.43
C GLY A 139 -15.27 13.28 8.86
N LYS A 140 -15.56 13.37 10.16
CA LYS A 140 -16.55 14.30 10.70
C LYS A 140 -16.02 15.73 10.70
N GLU A 141 -14.74 15.93 11.06
CA GLU A 141 -14.08 17.24 11.01
C GLU A 141 -14.09 17.82 9.60
N ILE A 142 -13.90 16.98 8.57
CA ILE A 142 -13.99 17.39 7.16
C ILE A 142 -15.45 17.72 6.75
N LYS A 143 -16.44 16.98 7.26
CA LYS A 143 -17.86 17.22 6.95
C LYS A 143 -18.45 18.45 7.64
N SER A 144 -17.96 18.85 8.81
CA SER A 144 -18.43 20.08 9.49
C SER A 144 -18.14 21.37 8.71
N THR A 145 -17.39 21.29 7.61
CA THR A 145 -17.11 22.42 6.70
C THR A 145 -17.98 22.40 5.42
N ALA A 146 -18.72 21.32 5.15
CA ALA A 146 -19.53 21.17 3.94
C ALA A 146 -20.96 20.78 4.32
N GLU A 147 -21.86 21.77 4.40
CA GLU A 147 -23.26 21.51 4.72
C GLU A 147 -24.02 20.77 3.61
N ALA A 148 -25.03 20.07 4.10
CA ALA A 148 -25.92 19.08 3.51
C ALA A 148 -26.60 19.45 2.18
N SER A 149 -26.70 18.45 1.31
CA SER A 149 -27.87 18.28 0.44
C SER A 149 -28.21 16.80 0.39
N ALA A 150 -29.24 16.40 1.14
CA ALA A 150 -29.80 15.05 1.06
C ALA A 150 -31.28 15.16 0.70
N GLY A 151 -31.69 14.44 -0.34
CA GLY A 151 -33.11 14.27 -0.66
C GLY A 151 -33.38 13.68 -2.05
N SER A 152 -33.09 12.39 -2.25
CA SER A 152 -33.80 11.55 -3.24
C SER A 152 -33.54 10.07 -2.98
N GLU A 153 -34.51 9.19 -3.29
CA GLU A 153 -34.34 7.72 -3.25
C GLU A 153 -33.19 7.25 -4.15
N ASP A 154 -32.97 7.95 -5.27
CA ASP A 154 -31.84 7.72 -6.17
C ASP A 154 -30.48 7.87 -5.45
N SER A 155 -30.35 8.85 -4.55
CA SER A 155 -29.12 9.08 -3.80
C SER A 155 -28.75 7.91 -2.90
N PHE A 156 -29.76 7.27 -2.28
CA PHE A 156 -29.54 6.07 -1.45
C PHE A 156 -29.15 4.85 -2.30
N PHE A 157 -29.80 4.65 -3.45
CA PHE A 157 -29.45 3.57 -4.38
C PHE A 157 -27.98 3.68 -4.86
N TRP A 158 -27.57 4.87 -5.32
CA TRP A 158 -26.19 5.09 -5.77
C TRP A 158 -25.20 4.88 -4.62
N TRP A 159 -25.50 5.37 -3.42
CA TRP A 159 -24.66 5.16 -2.25
C TRP A 159 -24.50 3.66 -1.92
N LEU A 160 -25.59 2.88 -1.93
CA LEU A 160 -25.55 1.44 -1.69
C LEU A 160 -24.74 0.68 -2.77
N LEU A 161 -24.86 1.12 -4.03
CA LEU A 161 -24.04 0.59 -5.13
C LEU A 161 -22.55 0.88 -4.89
N GLY A 162 -22.22 2.09 -4.44
CA GLY A 162 -20.85 2.47 -4.05
C GLY A 162 -20.28 1.58 -2.96
N ILE A 163 -21.06 1.29 -1.90
CA ILE A 163 -20.68 0.33 -0.85
C ILE A 163 -20.44 -1.06 -1.44
N SER A 164 -21.31 -1.52 -2.33
CA SER A 164 -21.18 -2.84 -2.98
C SER A 164 -19.89 -2.94 -3.81
N VAL A 165 -19.55 -1.88 -4.53
CA VAL A 165 -18.30 -1.79 -5.31
C VAL A 165 -17.07 -1.81 -4.39
N LEU A 166 -17.10 -1.14 -3.24
CA LEU A 166 -16.02 -1.17 -2.25
C LEU A 166 -15.82 -2.58 -1.65
N ILE A 167 -16.91 -3.25 -1.29
CA ILE A 167 -16.86 -4.62 -0.79
C ILE A 167 -16.26 -5.53 -1.86
N PHE A 168 -16.70 -5.42 -3.12
CA PHE A 168 -16.11 -6.16 -4.22
C PHE A 168 -14.61 -5.88 -4.37
N ALA A 169 -14.20 -4.61 -4.32
CA ALA A 169 -12.80 -4.21 -4.42
C ALA A 169 -11.94 -4.81 -3.27
N LEU A 170 -12.47 -4.92 -2.06
CA LEU A 170 -11.81 -5.58 -0.92
C LEU A 170 -11.61 -7.08 -1.14
N LEU A 171 -12.62 -7.75 -1.69
CA LEU A 171 -12.55 -9.18 -2.01
C LEU A 171 -11.50 -9.43 -3.09
N VAL A 172 -11.52 -8.66 -4.18
CA VAL A 172 -10.51 -8.77 -5.27
C VAL A 172 -9.11 -8.48 -4.74
N SER A 173 -8.94 -7.45 -3.90
CA SER A 173 -7.64 -7.12 -3.29
C SER A 173 -7.12 -8.26 -2.39
N SER A 174 -8.00 -8.91 -1.64
CA SER A 174 -7.66 -10.04 -0.77
C SER A 174 -7.31 -11.29 -1.59
N LEU A 175 -8.08 -11.57 -2.64
CA LEU A 175 -7.82 -12.65 -3.58
C LEU A 175 -6.49 -12.48 -4.31
N LEU A 176 -6.15 -11.26 -4.71
CA LEU A 176 -4.86 -10.94 -5.32
C LEU A 176 -3.71 -11.34 -4.40
N GLY A 177 -3.77 -10.95 -3.12
CA GLY A 177 -2.73 -11.28 -2.14
C GLY A 177 -2.61 -12.80 -1.91
N ILE A 178 -3.74 -13.51 -1.78
CA ILE A 178 -3.77 -14.98 -1.63
C ILE A 178 -3.20 -15.66 -2.88
N TYR A 179 -3.55 -15.17 -4.07
CA TYR A 179 -3.06 -15.71 -5.32
C TYR A 179 -1.55 -15.52 -5.45
N GLN A 180 -1.03 -14.34 -5.12
CA GLN A 180 0.42 -14.08 -5.11
C GLN A 180 1.15 -15.00 -4.13
N GLU A 181 0.64 -15.16 -2.91
CA GLU A 181 1.22 -16.09 -1.93
C GLU A 181 1.24 -17.52 -2.46
N LYS A 182 0.11 -18.02 -2.99
CA LYS A 182 0.03 -19.36 -3.60
C LYS A 182 1.01 -19.51 -4.77
N LEU A 183 1.11 -18.50 -5.62
CA LEU A 183 2.00 -18.48 -6.77
C LEU A 183 3.46 -18.66 -6.33
N PHE A 184 3.93 -17.91 -5.34
CA PHE A 184 5.31 -18.01 -4.85
C PHE A 184 5.58 -19.30 -4.06
N THR A 185 4.58 -19.86 -3.39
CA THR A 185 4.72 -21.22 -2.81
C THR A 185 4.81 -22.31 -3.86
N THR A 186 4.21 -22.11 -5.04
CA THR A 186 4.17 -23.12 -6.12
C THR A 186 5.42 -23.06 -7.01
N TYR A 187 5.83 -21.85 -7.40
CA TYR A 187 6.92 -21.64 -8.37
C TYR A 187 8.24 -21.20 -7.74
N GLY A 188 8.28 -20.98 -6.43
CA GLY A 188 9.45 -20.44 -5.74
C GLY A 188 9.45 -18.91 -5.66
N LYS A 189 10.40 -18.38 -4.89
CA LYS A 189 10.50 -16.95 -4.56
C LYS A 189 11.22 -16.20 -5.68
N HIS A 190 10.45 -15.56 -6.55
CA HIS A 190 10.97 -14.74 -7.66
C HIS A 190 10.42 -13.30 -7.62
N PRO A 191 10.73 -12.51 -6.57
CA PRO A 191 10.11 -11.20 -6.35
C PRO A 191 10.45 -10.20 -7.46
N TYR A 192 11.71 -10.18 -7.93
CA TYR A 192 12.14 -9.26 -8.98
C TYR A 192 11.64 -9.63 -10.38
N GLU A 193 11.48 -10.93 -10.68
CA GLU A 193 10.83 -11.40 -11.92
C GLU A 193 9.36 -10.96 -11.93
N ALA A 194 8.67 -11.13 -10.81
CA ALA A 194 7.29 -10.69 -10.65
C ALA A 194 7.17 -9.16 -10.73
N LEU A 195 8.08 -8.43 -10.10
CA LEU A 195 8.13 -6.98 -10.18
C LEU A 195 8.28 -6.51 -11.63
N PHE A 196 9.21 -7.10 -12.39
CA PHE A 196 9.40 -6.77 -13.80
C PHE A 196 8.13 -7.01 -14.62
N TYR A 197 7.58 -8.23 -14.63
CA TYR A 197 6.45 -8.56 -15.51
C TYR A 197 5.18 -7.78 -15.16
N THR A 198 4.93 -7.53 -13.88
CA THR A 198 3.72 -6.80 -13.44
C THR A 198 3.77 -5.32 -13.76
N HIS A 199 4.94 -4.75 -14.04
CA HIS A 199 5.08 -3.35 -14.47
C HIS A 199 5.36 -3.22 -15.97
N ALA A 200 5.98 -4.22 -16.61
CA ALA A 200 6.21 -4.24 -18.05
C ALA A 200 4.94 -4.52 -18.85
N LEU A 201 4.12 -5.48 -18.42
CA LEU A 201 2.90 -5.88 -19.16
C LEU A 201 1.85 -4.77 -19.31
N PRO A 202 1.63 -3.87 -18.33
CA PRO A 202 0.68 -2.77 -18.48
C PRO A 202 1.19 -1.60 -19.32
N LEU A 203 2.49 -1.48 -19.62
CA LEU A 203 3.07 -0.34 -20.33
C LEU A 203 2.36 0.02 -21.65
N PRO A 204 1.97 -0.94 -22.51
CA PRO A 204 1.26 -0.62 -23.75
C PRO A 204 -0.06 0.13 -23.54
N ILE A 205 -0.72 -0.03 -22.38
CA ILE A 205 -1.99 0.65 -22.07
C ILE A 205 -1.78 2.16 -21.95
N PHE A 206 -0.58 2.61 -21.55
CA PHE A 206 -0.27 4.05 -21.44
C PHE A 206 -0.30 4.78 -22.78
N LEU A 207 -0.25 4.07 -23.92
CA LEU A 207 -0.40 4.68 -25.24
C LEU A 207 -1.77 5.34 -25.43
N ILE A 208 -2.82 4.85 -24.75
CA ILE A 208 -4.15 5.46 -24.74
C ILE A 208 -4.10 6.87 -24.11
N PHE A 209 -3.17 7.10 -23.20
CA PHE A 209 -2.99 8.36 -22.48
C PHE A 209 -1.84 9.22 -23.01
N TYR A 210 -1.38 8.96 -24.25
CA TYR A 210 -0.20 9.62 -24.83
C TYR A 210 -0.24 11.16 -24.75
N GLN A 211 -1.39 11.78 -25.04
CA GLN A 211 -1.51 13.24 -24.99
C GLN A 211 -1.23 13.79 -23.59
N ASN A 212 -1.86 13.18 -22.56
CA ASN A 212 -1.63 13.54 -21.17
C ASN A 212 -0.13 13.37 -20.78
N LEU A 213 0.53 12.31 -21.26
CA LEU A 213 1.97 12.12 -21.03
C LEU A 213 2.80 13.26 -21.63
N VAL A 214 2.53 13.65 -22.87
CA VAL A 214 3.27 14.72 -23.56
C VAL A 214 3.04 16.07 -22.86
N ASP A 215 1.79 16.39 -22.56
CA ASP A 215 1.41 17.66 -21.93
C ASP A 215 2.11 17.84 -20.58
N HIS A 216 2.00 16.85 -19.70
CA HIS A 216 2.61 16.92 -18.36
C HIS A 216 4.13 16.79 -18.41
N THR A 217 4.71 16.15 -19.43
CA THR A 217 6.17 16.16 -19.63
C THR A 217 6.64 17.55 -20.00
N ASN A 218 5.93 18.24 -20.89
CA ASN A 218 6.25 19.62 -21.26
C ASN A 218 6.11 20.58 -20.08
N ILE A 219 5.10 20.40 -19.23
CA ILE A 219 4.94 21.16 -17.98
C ILE A 219 6.13 20.90 -17.05
N ALA A 220 6.52 19.63 -16.87
CA ALA A 220 7.64 19.27 -16.00
C ALA A 220 8.96 19.90 -16.46
N LEU A 221 9.25 19.88 -17.76
CA LEU A 221 10.47 20.45 -18.34
C LEU A 221 10.53 21.98 -18.28
N LYS A 222 9.38 22.66 -18.23
CA LYS A 222 9.27 24.13 -18.15
C LYS A 222 9.11 24.65 -16.71
N SER A 223 9.18 23.78 -15.71
CA SER A 223 9.05 24.16 -14.31
C SER A 223 10.24 24.98 -13.81
N ASP A 224 10.03 25.68 -12.69
CA ASP A 224 11.05 26.50 -12.04
C ASP A 224 12.34 25.71 -11.79
N MET A 225 13.49 26.34 -12.01
CA MET A 225 14.79 25.70 -11.90
C MET A 225 15.25 25.61 -10.44
N LEU A 226 15.75 24.43 -10.05
CA LEU A 226 16.45 24.22 -8.80
C LEU A 226 17.95 24.17 -9.07
N SER A 227 18.71 25.04 -8.42
CA SER A 227 20.17 25.01 -8.45
C SER A 227 20.70 24.06 -7.39
N PHE A 228 21.32 22.95 -7.80
CA PHE A 228 22.01 22.02 -6.90
C PHE A 228 23.47 21.89 -7.30
N GLY A 229 24.37 22.41 -6.46
CA GLY A 229 25.82 22.28 -6.68
C GLY A 229 26.31 22.86 -8.01
N GLY A 230 25.68 23.94 -8.51
CA GLY A 230 26.03 24.58 -9.79
C GLY A 230 25.33 24.00 -11.03
N ILE A 231 24.47 22.98 -10.86
CA ILE A 231 23.63 22.44 -11.93
C ILE A 231 22.19 22.93 -11.73
N GLU A 232 21.59 23.49 -12.78
CA GLU A 232 20.19 23.91 -12.79
C GLU A 232 19.32 22.83 -13.45
N LEU A 233 18.32 22.33 -12.71
CA LEU A 233 17.38 21.33 -13.19
C LEU A 233 15.93 21.75 -12.90
N PRO A 234 14.96 21.48 -13.79
CA PRO A 234 13.56 21.78 -13.52
C PRO A 234 13.07 21.04 -12.26
N SER A 235 12.42 21.77 -11.36
CA SER A 235 11.97 21.29 -10.05
C SER A 235 11.09 20.04 -10.16
N LEU A 236 10.15 20.02 -11.10
CA LEU A 236 9.26 18.87 -11.30
C LEU A 236 10.00 17.64 -11.81
N VAL A 237 11.08 17.80 -12.58
CA VAL A 237 11.92 16.68 -13.01
C VAL A 237 12.66 16.07 -11.82
N VAL A 238 13.17 16.91 -10.91
CA VAL A 238 13.83 16.47 -9.68
C VAL A 238 12.84 15.71 -8.78
N TYR A 239 11.63 16.25 -8.58
CA TYR A 239 10.60 15.58 -7.78
C TYR A 239 10.11 14.29 -8.42
N LEU A 240 9.98 14.25 -9.76
CA LEU A 240 9.63 13.04 -10.50
C LEU A 240 10.69 11.96 -10.34
N PHE A 241 11.98 12.31 -10.43
CA PHE A 241 13.07 11.36 -10.20
C PHE A 241 13.05 10.82 -8.76
N GLY A 242 12.89 11.69 -7.77
CA GLY A 242 12.74 11.30 -6.37
C GLY A 242 11.55 10.38 -6.14
N ASN A 243 10.42 10.68 -6.77
CA ASN A 243 9.21 9.85 -6.75
C ASN A 243 9.46 8.47 -7.35
N VAL A 244 10.09 8.39 -8.53
CA VAL A 244 10.40 7.12 -9.21
C VAL A 244 11.37 6.26 -8.39
N ALA A 245 12.43 6.85 -7.85
CA ALA A 245 13.41 6.14 -7.04
C ALA A 245 12.81 5.59 -5.74
N THR A 246 12.03 6.40 -5.03
CA THR A 246 11.34 5.99 -3.80
C THR A 246 10.22 5.00 -4.09
N GLN A 247 9.54 5.10 -5.23
CA GLN A 247 8.56 4.11 -5.68
C GLN A 247 9.23 2.76 -5.90
N TYR A 248 10.36 2.73 -6.60
CA TYR A 248 11.12 1.50 -6.82
C TYR A 248 11.46 0.82 -5.49
N LEU A 249 12.01 1.57 -4.52
CA LEU A 249 12.29 1.07 -3.17
C LEU A 249 11.04 0.53 -2.47
N CYS A 250 9.92 1.26 -2.52
CA CYS A 250 8.63 0.86 -1.93
C CYS A 250 8.16 -0.46 -2.53
N ILE A 251 8.00 -0.52 -3.85
CA ILE A 251 7.37 -1.66 -4.52
C ILE A 251 8.29 -2.89 -4.56
N SER A 252 9.61 -2.72 -4.70
CA SER A 252 10.56 -3.83 -4.61
C SER A 252 10.50 -4.48 -3.23
N SER A 253 10.37 -3.67 -2.18
CA SER A 253 10.23 -4.15 -0.80
C SER A 253 8.89 -4.83 -0.57
N VAL A 254 7.80 -4.35 -1.18
CA VAL A 254 6.50 -5.02 -1.14
C VAL A 254 6.59 -6.40 -1.79
N TYR A 255 7.14 -6.51 -2.99
CA TYR A 255 7.28 -7.81 -3.68
C TYR A 255 8.20 -8.77 -2.92
N TYR A 256 9.29 -8.28 -2.34
CA TYR A 256 10.13 -9.07 -1.44
C TYR A 256 9.32 -9.57 -0.23
N LEU A 257 8.57 -8.68 0.44
CA LEU A 257 7.75 -9.05 1.59
C LEU A 257 6.66 -10.07 1.23
N VAL A 258 6.04 -9.98 0.05
CA VAL A 258 5.05 -10.96 -0.44
C VAL A 258 5.66 -12.35 -0.61
N THR A 259 6.96 -12.45 -0.91
CA THR A 259 7.65 -13.76 -1.00
C THR A 259 8.11 -14.30 0.35
N GLU A 260 8.28 -13.44 1.36
CA GLU A 260 8.78 -13.82 2.68
C GLU A 260 7.68 -14.02 3.72
N ALA A 261 6.55 -13.33 3.59
CA ALA A 261 5.50 -13.29 4.58
C ALA A 261 4.15 -13.74 4.02
N THR A 262 3.23 -14.11 4.92
CA THR A 262 1.84 -14.40 4.52
C THR A 262 1.13 -13.16 3.97
N THR A 263 0.12 -13.37 3.13
CA THR A 263 -0.73 -12.31 2.59
C THR A 263 -1.39 -11.47 3.69
N LEU A 264 -1.69 -12.07 4.84
CA LEU A 264 -2.21 -11.38 6.01
C LEU A 264 -1.18 -10.42 6.61
N THR A 265 0.09 -10.85 6.74
CA THR A 265 1.19 -9.99 7.21
C THR A 265 1.46 -8.85 6.24
N VAL A 266 1.46 -9.12 4.92
CA VAL A 266 1.60 -8.08 3.90
C VAL A 266 0.47 -7.05 4.02
N THR A 267 -0.77 -7.52 4.16
CA THR A 267 -1.96 -6.68 4.32
C THR A 267 -1.87 -5.82 5.59
N LEU A 268 -1.32 -6.35 6.68
CA LEU A 268 -1.03 -5.59 7.89
C LEU A 268 -0.04 -4.46 7.63
N VAL A 269 1.12 -4.76 7.04
CA VAL A 269 2.16 -3.74 6.75
C VAL A 269 1.60 -2.64 5.84
N LEU A 270 0.84 -3.00 4.81
CA LEU A 270 0.21 -2.03 3.92
C LEU A 270 -0.90 -1.21 4.60
N THR A 271 -1.57 -1.77 5.62
CA THR A 271 -2.55 -1.04 6.45
C THR A 271 -1.84 -0.05 7.36
N LEU A 272 -0.78 -0.49 8.04
CA LEU A 272 0.07 0.37 8.88
C LEU A 272 0.67 1.52 8.08
N ARG A 273 1.13 1.26 6.86
CA ARG A 273 1.59 2.29 5.94
C ARG A 273 0.55 3.42 5.78
N LYS A 274 -0.69 3.08 5.42
CA LYS A 274 -1.77 4.07 5.23
C LYS A 274 -2.10 4.79 6.52
N PHE A 275 -2.13 4.07 7.63
CA PHE A 275 -2.42 4.62 8.94
C PHE A 275 -1.35 5.63 9.39
N LEU A 276 -0.07 5.31 9.18
CA LEU A 276 1.03 6.24 9.46
C LEU A 276 0.98 7.48 8.56
N SER A 277 0.64 7.33 7.27
CA SER A 277 0.40 8.49 6.41
C SER A 277 -0.70 9.40 6.96
N LEU A 278 -1.79 8.83 7.49
CA LEU A 278 -2.88 9.59 8.10
C LEU A 278 -2.38 10.36 9.33
N ILE A 279 -1.63 9.72 10.24
CA ILE A 279 -1.07 10.39 11.42
C ILE A 279 -0.15 11.55 11.00
N ILE A 280 0.77 11.30 10.07
CA ILE A 280 1.70 12.32 9.58
C ILE A 280 0.91 13.47 8.94
N SER A 281 -0.12 13.18 8.16
CA SER A 281 -1.01 14.19 7.58
C SER A 281 -1.65 15.05 8.67
N VAL A 282 -2.29 14.45 9.68
CA VAL A 282 -2.92 15.21 10.78
C VAL A 282 -1.90 16.11 11.49
N TRP A 283 -0.70 15.59 11.74
CA TRP A 283 0.38 16.32 12.40
C TRP A 283 0.92 17.50 11.55
N LEU A 284 1.11 17.29 10.25
CA LEU A 284 1.59 18.33 9.33
C LEU A 284 0.55 19.43 9.11
N PHE A 285 -0.73 19.09 9.02
CA PHE A 285 -1.82 20.07 8.84
C PHE A 285 -2.25 20.76 10.14
N GLN A 286 -1.57 20.50 11.27
CA GLN A 286 -1.85 21.11 12.58
C GLN A 286 -3.31 20.97 13.03
N ASN A 287 -3.98 19.88 12.64
CA ASN A 287 -5.34 19.60 13.12
C ASN A 287 -5.28 19.09 14.57
N ASP A 288 -6.24 19.51 15.40
CA ASP A 288 -6.29 19.10 16.80
C ASP A 288 -6.47 17.58 16.93
N PHE A 289 -5.47 16.92 17.51
CA PHE A 289 -5.50 15.48 17.70
C PHE A 289 -6.43 15.13 18.87
N SER A 290 -7.72 14.96 18.56
CA SER A 290 -8.73 14.64 19.56
C SER A 290 -8.42 13.35 20.34
N LEU A 291 -9.06 13.20 21.52
CA LEU A 291 -8.92 12.00 22.35
C LEU A 291 -9.22 10.70 21.58
N TYR A 292 -10.16 10.74 20.64
CA TYR A 292 -10.52 9.58 19.82
C TYR A 292 -9.42 9.18 18.82
N HIS A 293 -8.66 10.15 18.28
CA HIS A 293 -7.50 9.85 17.46
C HIS A 293 -6.41 9.14 18.29
N TRP A 294 -6.20 9.54 19.55
CA TRP A 294 -5.27 8.86 20.47
C TRP A 294 -5.72 7.45 20.80
N MET A 295 -7.01 7.27 21.11
CA MET A 295 -7.57 5.94 21.37
C MET A 295 -7.42 5.02 20.16
N GLY A 296 -7.81 5.48 18.96
CA GLY A 296 -7.68 4.68 17.74
C GLY A 296 -6.23 4.32 17.42
N THR A 297 -5.31 5.27 17.63
CA THR A 297 -3.87 5.04 17.50
C THR A 297 -3.37 3.98 18.47
N ALA A 298 -3.71 4.08 19.75
CA ALA A 298 -3.36 3.07 20.74
C ALA A 298 -3.87 1.67 20.35
N MET A 299 -5.11 1.57 19.86
CA MET A 299 -5.68 0.30 19.40
C MET A 299 -4.89 -0.31 18.23
N VAL A 300 -4.51 0.49 17.22
CA VAL A 300 -3.71 0.02 16.08
C VAL A 300 -2.33 -0.47 16.53
N PHE A 301 -1.64 0.28 17.39
CA PHE A 301 -0.31 -0.10 17.87
C PHE A 301 -0.36 -1.35 18.77
N VAL A 302 -1.29 -1.40 19.72
CA VAL A 302 -1.48 -2.57 20.60
C VAL A 302 -1.86 -3.80 19.77
N GLY A 303 -2.82 -3.68 18.86
CA GLY A 303 -3.21 -4.79 17.99
C GLY A 303 -2.07 -5.27 17.10
N THR A 304 -1.21 -4.37 16.63
CA THR A 304 0.00 -4.73 15.86
C THR A 304 1.03 -5.45 16.72
N ALA A 305 1.23 -5.01 17.97
CA ALA A 305 2.14 -5.69 18.91
C ALA A 305 1.66 -7.10 19.27
N ILE A 306 0.35 -7.30 19.45
CA ILE A 306 -0.25 -8.62 19.65
C ILE A 306 -0.11 -9.46 18.38
N PHE A 307 -0.36 -8.88 17.20
CA PHE A 307 -0.25 -9.60 15.93
C PHE A 307 1.17 -10.09 15.68
N THR A 308 2.17 -9.24 15.90
CA THR A 308 3.59 -9.58 15.69
C THR A 308 4.16 -10.47 16.78
N GLU A 309 3.36 -10.78 17.81
CA GLU A 309 3.78 -11.51 19.01
C GLU A 309 5.03 -10.91 19.66
N LEU A 310 5.16 -9.57 19.59
CA LEU A 310 6.35 -8.83 20.01
C LEU A 310 6.78 -9.19 21.45
N HIS A 311 5.79 -9.43 22.33
CA HIS A 311 6.01 -9.82 23.72
C HIS A 311 6.77 -11.14 23.87
N LYS A 312 6.51 -12.13 23.00
CA LYS A 312 7.25 -13.41 23.02
C LYS A 312 8.68 -13.21 22.56
N GLN A 313 8.92 -12.39 21.54
CA GLN A 313 10.28 -12.13 21.07
C GLN A 313 11.12 -11.36 22.08
N VAL A 314 10.53 -10.35 22.76
CA VAL A 314 11.20 -9.62 23.85
C VAL A 314 11.48 -10.54 25.04
N GLY A 315 10.56 -11.44 25.38
CA GLY A 315 10.76 -12.45 26.42
C GLY A 315 11.91 -13.42 26.11
N LEU A 316 12.02 -13.88 24.86
CA LEU A 316 13.10 -14.77 24.41
C LEU A 316 14.47 -14.07 24.44
N VAL A 317 14.57 -12.83 23.93
CA VAL A 317 15.82 -12.04 23.98
C VAL A 317 16.26 -11.74 25.41
N LYS A 318 15.30 -11.49 26.32
CA LYS A 318 15.59 -11.27 27.74
C LYS A 318 16.03 -12.56 28.45
N SER A 319 15.48 -13.71 28.06
CA SER A 319 15.89 -15.03 28.57
C SER A 319 17.27 -15.46 28.06
N GLU A 320 17.65 -15.07 26.84
CA GLU A 320 18.96 -15.39 26.25
C GLU A 320 20.10 -14.54 26.86
N LYS A 321 19.78 -13.31 27.31
CA LYS A 321 20.72 -12.41 28.00
C LYS A 321 20.85 -12.66 29.52
N ALA A 322 20.05 -13.56 30.10
CA ALA A 322 20.20 -13.94 31.50
C ALA A 322 21.46 -14.84 31.66
N PRO A 323 22.42 -14.51 32.54
CA PRO A 323 23.59 -15.35 32.72
C PRO A 323 23.16 -16.72 33.25
N LYS A 324 23.56 -17.78 32.55
CA LYS A 324 23.38 -19.16 33.03
C LYS A 324 24.12 -19.29 34.35
N SER A 325 23.41 -19.18 35.48
CA SER A 325 24.01 -19.50 36.77
C SER A 325 24.39 -20.98 36.74
N ALA A 326 25.69 -21.24 36.86
CA ALA A 326 26.23 -22.57 36.91
C ALA A 326 25.58 -23.29 38.11
N LYS A 327 24.77 -24.31 37.85
CA LYS A 327 24.39 -25.32 38.84
C LYS A 327 25.69 -25.95 39.33
N LYS A 328 26.16 -25.50 40.48
CA LYS A 328 27.25 -26.12 41.23
C LYS A 328 26.64 -27.33 41.94
N ASN A 329 26.84 -28.51 41.38
CA ASN A 329 26.65 -29.76 42.11
C ASN A 329 27.68 -29.81 43.24
N LYS A 330 27.20 -29.79 44.49
CA LYS A 330 27.79 -30.46 45.64
C LYS A 330 26.71 -30.69 46.67
#